data_AF-A0A2S2PNM2-F1
#
_entry.id   AF-A0A2S2PNM2-F1
#
_cell.length_a   1.000
_cell.length_b   1.000
_cell.length_c   1.000
_cell.angle_alpha   90.00
_cell.angle_beta   90.00
_cell.angle_gamma   90.00
#
_symmetry.space_group_name_H-M   'P 1'
#
loop_
_entity.id
_entity.type
_entity.pdbx_description
1 polymer ?
#
loop_
_entity_poly.entity_id
_entity_poly.type
_entity_poly.pdbx_seq_one_letter_code
_entity_poly.pdbx_strand_id
1 'polypeptide(L)'
;YKGVTSRWHTKKLPRKTHKGLRKVACIGAWHPSRVQFTVARAGQKGYHHRTEINKKIYRIGLGIHTKDGKVIKNNASTEYDLTEKTITPMGGFPHYGEVNNDFLMIKGCCVGPKKRVITL
;
A
#
# COMPACT_ATOMS: atom_id res chain seq x y z
N TYR A 1 -17.11 -3.16 2.32
CA TYR A 1 -17.91 -3.33 1.10
C TYR A 1 -17.73 -2.13 0.17
N LYS A 2 -17.63 -2.32 -1.17
CA LYS A 2 -17.52 -1.26 -2.18
C LYS A 2 -18.32 -1.61 -3.45
N GLY A 3 -18.83 -0.60 -4.14
CA GLY A 3 -19.57 -0.75 -5.40
C GLY A 3 -18.69 -1.08 -6.62
N VAL A 4 -19.30 -1.48 -7.73
CA VAL A 4 -18.61 -1.95 -8.96
C VAL A 4 -17.66 -0.92 -9.56
N THR A 5 -18.04 0.36 -9.65
CA THR A 5 -17.19 1.42 -10.18
C THR A 5 -15.91 1.59 -9.36
N SER A 6 -15.99 1.44 -8.03
CA SER A 6 -14.79 1.54 -7.19
C SER A 6 -13.97 0.25 -7.24
N ARG A 7 -14.60 -0.92 -7.17
CA ARG A 7 -13.93 -2.22 -7.08
C ARG A 7 -13.28 -2.66 -8.40
N TRP A 8 -14.01 -2.50 -9.51
CA TRP A 8 -13.65 -3.02 -10.84
C TRP A 8 -13.37 -1.90 -11.85
N HIS A 9 -13.44 -0.63 -11.45
CA HIS A 9 -13.14 0.52 -12.31
C HIS A 9 -14.02 0.61 -13.58
N THR A 10 -15.26 0.11 -13.52
CA THR A 10 -16.21 0.21 -14.65
C THR A 10 -16.58 1.67 -14.95
N LYS A 11 -16.79 2.02 -16.21
CA LYS A 11 -17.26 3.35 -16.62
C LYS A 11 -18.57 3.72 -15.90
N LYS A 12 -18.67 4.96 -15.43
CA LYS A 12 -19.93 5.48 -14.83
C LYS A 12 -20.96 5.68 -15.93
N LEU A 13 -22.23 5.40 -15.63
CA LEU A 13 -23.33 5.70 -16.53
C LEU A 13 -23.57 7.22 -16.60
N PRO A 14 -24.28 7.71 -17.64
CA PRO A 14 -24.60 9.12 -17.77
C PRO A 14 -25.37 9.68 -16.57
N ARG A 15 -25.24 10.99 -16.35
CA ARG A 15 -25.86 11.71 -15.23
C ARG A 15 -27.36 11.48 -15.10
N LYS A 16 -28.09 11.40 -16.23
CA LYS A 16 -29.55 11.26 -16.28
C LYS A 16 -30.05 9.81 -16.13
N THR A 17 -29.25 8.92 -15.53
CA THR A 17 -29.67 7.54 -15.27
C THR A 17 -30.61 7.50 -14.06
N HIS A 18 -31.84 7.00 -14.23
CA HIS A 18 -32.87 7.01 -13.18
C HIS A 18 -32.46 6.25 -11.90
N LYS A 19 -32.08 4.96 -12.01
CA LYS A 19 -31.75 4.10 -10.86
C LYS A 19 -30.24 4.08 -10.56
N GLY A 20 -29.63 5.27 -10.45
CA GLY A 20 -28.23 5.44 -10.09
C GLY A 20 -27.23 5.15 -11.22
N LEU A 21 -26.10 5.86 -11.19
CA LEU A 21 -25.13 5.89 -12.29
C LEU A 21 -23.84 5.10 -12.05
N ARG A 22 -23.59 4.60 -10.83
CA ARG A 22 -22.34 3.90 -10.45
C ARG A 22 -22.53 2.38 -10.43
N LYS A 23 -22.98 1.83 -11.56
CA LYS A 23 -23.33 0.41 -11.73
C LYS A 23 -22.92 -0.10 -13.11
N VAL A 24 -22.93 -1.42 -13.28
CA VAL A 24 -22.93 -2.07 -14.59
C VAL A 24 -24.38 -2.01 -15.12
N ALA A 25 -24.58 -1.63 -16.38
CA ALA A 25 -25.91 -1.50 -16.97
C ALA A 25 -26.55 -2.87 -17.27
N CYS A 26 -25.90 -3.66 -18.13
CA CYS A 26 -26.33 -5.03 -18.47
C CYS A 26 -25.40 -6.05 -17.80
N ILE A 27 -25.96 -7.02 -17.06
CA ILE A 27 -25.21 -8.03 -16.29
C ILE A 27 -25.05 -9.37 -17.01
N GLY A 28 -25.69 -9.54 -18.17
CA GLY A 28 -25.66 -10.78 -18.96
C GLY A 28 -26.71 -10.76 -20.07
N ALA A 29 -26.54 -11.62 -21.07
CA ALA A 29 -27.56 -11.89 -22.08
C ALA A 29 -28.72 -12.70 -21.46
N TRP A 30 -29.81 -12.86 -22.20
CA TRP A 30 -30.94 -13.70 -21.76
C TRP A 30 -30.52 -15.17 -21.63
N HIS A 31 -29.90 -15.73 -22.68
CA HIS A 31 -29.30 -17.05 -22.68
C HIS A 31 -27.77 -16.87 -22.63
N PRO A 32 -27.06 -17.32 -21.58
CA PRO A 32 -27.49 -18.23 -20.50
C PRO A 32 -28.31 -17.55 -19.39
N SER A 33 -29.29 -18.27 -18.83
CA SER A 33 -30.18 -17.81 -17.74
C SER A 33 -29.49 -17.73 -16.36
N ARG A 34 -28.23 -17.27 -16.33
CA ARG A 34 -27.43 -17.05 -15.13
C ARG A 34 -26.45 -15.90 -15.33
N VAL A 35 -26.14 -15.20 -14.24
CA VAL A 35 -25.07 -14.19 -14.24
C VAL A 35 -23.72 -14.92 -14.18
N GLN A 36 -22.81 -14.61 -15.11
CA GLN A 36 -21.47 -15.21 -15.12
C GLN A 36 -20.61 -14.69 -13.97
N PHE A 37 -19.71 -15.52 -13.46
CA PHE A 37 -18.79 -15.16 -12.36
C PHE A 37 -17.78 -14.08 -12.76
N THR A 38 -17.49 -13.94 -14.05
CA THR A 38 -16.59 -12.94 -14.64
C THR A 38 -17.19 -11.53 -14.63
N VAL A 39 -18.51 -11.39 -14.42
CA VAL A 39 -19.19 -10.09 -14.44
C VAL A 39 -18.82 -9.28 -13.20
N ALA A 40 -18.47 -8.00 -13.40
CA ALA A 40 -18.14 -7.08 -12.32
C ALA A 40 -19.32 -6.88 -11.35
N ARG A 41 -19.16 -7.31 -10.11
CA ARG A 41 -20.16 -7.19 -9.02
C ARG A 41 -19.60 -6.45 -7.80
N ALA A 42 -20.47 -5.75 -7.08
CA ALA A 42 -20.12 -5.07 -5.83
C ALA A 42 -19.70 -6.10 -4.77
N GLY A 43 -18.86 -5.70 -3.82
CA GLY A 43 -18.35 -6.63 -2.79
C GLY A 43 -17.13 -6.09 -2.06
N GLN A 44 -16.31 -6.99 -1.52
CA GLN A 44 -15.06 -6.61 -0.85
C GLN A 44 -14.05 -6.01 -1.85
N LYS A 45 -13.42 -4.89 -1.46
CA LYS A 45 -12.30 -4.27 -2.15
C LYS A 45 -11.22 -4.00 -1.10
N GLY A 46 -10.06 -4.64 -1.26
CA GLY A 46 -8.93 -4.52 -0.32
C GLY A 46 -8.90 -5.64 0.71
N TYR A 47 -7.82 -5.65 1.50
CA TYR A 47 -7.50 -6.73 2.45
C TYR A 47 -7.43 -8.11 1.77
N HIS A 48 -6.79 -8.15 0.60
CA HIS A 48 -6.53 -9.39 -0.13
C HIS A 48 -5.07 -9.76 0.04
N HIS A 49 -4.78 -11.06 0.15
CA HIS A 49 -3.41 -11.55 0.12
C HIS A 49 -2.80 -11.29 -1.27
N ARG A 50 -1.60 -10.69 -1.31
CA ARG A 50 -0.88 -10.31 -2.53
C ARG A 50 0.61 -10.48 -2.29
N THR A 51 1.31 -10.91 -3.33
CA THR A 51 2.76 -11.05 -3.37
C THR A 51 3.29 -10.18 -4.51
N GLU A 52 4.25 -9.32 -4.23
CA GLU A 52 4.90 -8.46 -5.22
C GLU A 52 6.38 -8.82 -5.29
N ILE A 53 6.87 -9.17 -6.48
CA ILE A 53 8.26 -9.56 -6.72
C ILE A 53 9.10 -8.37 -7.22
N ASN A 54 10.42 -8.56 -7.31
CA ASN A 54 11.37 -7.60 -7.88
C ASN A 54 11.44 -6.24 -7.14
N LYS A 55 11.26 -6.27 -5.82
CA LYS A 55 11.48 -5.10 -4.96
C LYS A 55 12.96 -4.99 -4.62
N LYS A 56 13.64 -4.02 -5.25
CA LYS A 56 15.05 -3.76 -4.97
C LYS A 56 15.22 -3.15 -3.59
N ILE A 57 16.10 -3.75 -2.77
CA ILE A 57 16.55 -3.19 -1.50
C ILE A 57 17.60 -2.11 -1.81
N TYR A 58 17.40 -0.91 -1.27
CA TYR A 58 18.33 0.21 -1.38
C TYR A 58 19.25 0.32 -0.17
N ARG A 59 18.75 0.00 1.03
CA ARG A 59 19.52 0.10 2.26
C ARG A 59 19.05 -0.95 3.26
N ILE A 60 20.01 -1.59 3.92
CA ILE A 60 19.82 -2.31 5.17
C ILE A 60 20.40 -1.38 6.25
N GLY A 61 19.52 -0.72 7.00
CA GLY A 61 19.91 0.26 8.00
C GLY A 61 19.94 -0.37 9.38
N LEU A 62 21.01 -0.10 10.12
CA LEU A 62 21.10 -0.48 11.53
C LEU A 62 20.18 0.41 12.38
N GLY A 63 19.64 -0.17 13.44
CA GLY A 63 18.92 0.53 14.48
C GLY A 63 19.82 1.52 15.23
N ILE A 64 19.19 2.32 16.09
CA ILE A 64 19.89 3.14 17.06
C ILE A 64 20.62 2.19 18.01
N HIS A 65 21.93 2.26 18.02
CA HIS A 65 22.78 1.40 18.84
C HIS A 65 23.84 2.23 19.56
N THR A 66 24.33 1.70 20.68
CA THR A 66 25.42 2.30 21.43
C THR A 66 26.72 1.62 21.03
N LYS A 67 27.72 2.42 20.64
CA LYS A 67 29.08 1.94 20.38
C LYS A 67 30.04 2.85 21.13
N ASP A 68 30.99 2.27 21.87
CA ASP A 68 32.00 3.01 22.63
C ASP A 68 31.39 4.06 23.58
N GLY A 69 30.25 3.74 24.19
CA GLY A 69 29.52 4.63 25.10
C GLY A 69 28.74 5.78 24.42
N LYS A 70 28.85 5.95 23.09
CA LYS A 70 28.10 6.94 22.32
C LYS A 70 26.90 6.31 21.63
N VAL A 71 25.73 6.95 21.74
CA VAL A 71 24.52 6.53 21.02
C VAL A 71 24.63 6.99 19.57
N ILE A 72 24.72 6.03 18.65
CA ILE A 72 24.80 6.26 17.21
C ILE A 72 23.39 6.27 16.62
N LYS A 73 23.01 7.40 16.03
CA LYS A 73 21.68 7.64 15.44
C LYS A 73 21.73 8.02 13.95
N ASN A 74 22.89 7.93 13.31
CA ASN A 74 23.11 8.37 11.92
C ASN A 74 22.63 7.34 10.87
N ASN A 75 21.52 6.65 11.12
CA ASN A 75 21.07 5.56 10.23
C ASN A 75 20.48 6.03 8.88
N ALA A 76 20.41 7.34 8.64
CA ALA A 76 20.11 7.93 7.34
C ALA A 76 21.26 8.77 6.74
N SER A 77 22.43 8.83 7.39
CA SER A 77 23.62 9.41 6.74
C SER A 77 24.09 8.52 5.58
N THR A 78 24.77 9.11 4.60
CA THR A 78 25.33 8.40 3.44
C THR A 78 26.76 8.86 3.19
N GLU A 79 27.50 8.17 2.34
CA GLU A 79 28.89 8.54 2.01
C GLU A 79 29.01 9.98 1.46
N TYR A 80 28.01 10.42 0.70
CA TYR A 80 27.94 11.76 0.13
C TYR A 80 27.28 12.80 1.04
N ASP A 81 26.62 12.35 2.11
CA ASP A 81 25.88 13.20 3.03
C ASP A 81 26.18 12.78 4.47
N LEU A 82 27.19 13.43 5.02
CA LEU A 82 27.76 13.15 6.34
C LEU A 82 26.90 13.70 7.49
N THR A 83 25.74 14.32 7.21
CA THR A 83 24.87 14.85 8.26
C THR A 83 24.41 13.74 9.21
N GLU A 84 24.58 13.96 10.52
CA GLU A 84 24.10 13.02 11.53
C GLU A 84 22.58 13.11 11.65
N LYS A 85 21.88 12.24 10.93
CA LYS A 85 20.41 12.18 10.92
C LYS A 85 19.88 10.75 10.95
N THR A 86 18.70 10.62 11.55
CA THR A 86 17.93 9.38 11.57
C THR A 86 17.04 9.28 10.35
N ILE A 87 16.59 8.06 10.02
CA ILE A 87 15.59 7.81 8.97
C ILE A 87 14.20 8.32 9.36
N THR A 88 13.96 8.52 10.65
CA THR A 88 12.71 9.02 11.19
C THR A 88 12.59 10.53 10.87
N PRO A 89 11.55 10.97 10.15
CA PRO A 89 11.37 12.39 9.82
C PRO A 89 11.00 13.21 11.06
N MET A 90 11.06 14.54 10.95
CA MET A 90 10.61 15.44 12.03
C MET A 90 9.16 15.15 12.41
N GLY A 91 8.91 14.93 13.71
CA GLY A 91 7.60 14.53 14.22
C GLY A 91 7.25 13.03 14.04
N GLY A 92 8.18 12.22 13.54
CA GLY A 92 8.01 10.78 13.36
C GLY A 92 7.23 10.41 12.10
N PHE A 93 7.18 9.12 11.78
CA PHE A 93 6.35 8.65 10.67
C PHE A 93 4.87 8.75 11.05
N PRO A 94 4.03 9.49 10.29
CA PRO A 94 2.65 9.75 10.69
C PRO A 94 1.86 8.45 10.85
N HIS A 95 1.17 8.26 11.97
CA HIS A 95 0.46 7.01 12.34
C HIS A 95 1.31 5.74 12.45
N TYR A 96 2.64 5.84 12.43
CA TYR A 96 3.56 4.74 12.71
C TYR A 96 4.32 4.99 14.02
N GLY A 97 5.11 6.07 14.06
CA GLY A 97 6.02 6.39 15.17
C GLY A 97 7.47 6.52 14.68
N GLU A 98 8.41 6.25 15.57
CA GLU A 98 9.84 6.31 15.28
C GLU A 98 10.40 4.93 14.89
N VAL A 99 11.39 4.91 14.00
CA VAL A 99 12.08 3.69 13.58
C VAL A 99 13.44 3.64 14.30
N ASN A 100 13.47 2.88 15.40
CA ASN A 100 14.66 2.76 16.26
C ASN A 100 15.44 1.45 16.07
N ASN A 101 14.83 0.46 15.44
CA ASN A 101 15.46 -0.84 15.17
C ASN A 101 15.98 -0.92 13.73
N ASP A 102 16.63 -2.04 13.42
CA ASP A 102 17.05 -2.36 12.05
C ASP A 102 15.89 -2.26 11.08
N PHE A 103 16.17 -1.76 9.87
CA PHE A 103 15.16 -1.55 8.86
C PHE A 103 15.67 -1.82 7.45
N LEU A 104 14.73 -2.06 6.55
CA LEU A 104 14.97 -2.22 5.13
C LEU A 104 14.32 -1.06 4.37
N MET A 105 15.09 -0.39 3.53
CA MET A 105 14.58 0.58 2.56
C MET A 105 14.40 -0.11 1.23
N ILE A 106 13.15 -0.22 0.76
CA ILE A 106 12.81 -0.80 -0.54
C ILE A 106 12.46 0.27 -1.56
N LYS A 107 12.73 0.00 -2.83
CA LYS A 107 12.31 0.86 -3.93
C LYS A 107 10.79 0.82 -4.11
N GLY A 108 10.15 1.99 -4.05
CA GLY A 108 8.73 2.15 -4.36
C GLY A 108 7.78 1.78 -3.22
N CYS A 109 6.50 1.56 -3.53
CA CYS A 109 5.50 1.16 -2.54
C CYS A 109 5.48 -0.35 -2.29
N CYS A 110 4.88 -0.75 -1.16
CA CYS A 110 4.56 -2.14 -0.81
C CYS A 110 3.09 -2.27 -0.38
N VAL A 111 2.62 -3.52 -0.26
CA VAL A 111 1.23 -3.81 0.07
C VAL A 111 0.91 -3.48 1.54
N GLY A 112 -0.19 -2.75 1.73
CA GLY A 112 -0.76 -2.49 3.05
C GLY A 112 -0.52 -1.09 3.63
N PRO A 113 -1.22 -0.75 4.72
CA PRO A 113 -1.04 0.48 5.44
C PRO A 113 0.14 0.38 6.41
N LYS A 114 0.42 1.50 7.06
CA LYS A 114 1.36 1.63 8.17
C LYS A 114 1.00 0.66 9.31
N LYS A 115 2.01 0.21 10.07
CA LYS A 115 1.90 -0.77 11.18
C LYS A 115 1.40 -2.17 10.78
N ARG A 116 1.47 -2.53 9.49
CA ARG A 116 1.14 -3.88 9.03
C ARG A 116 2.39 -4.74 8.98
N VAL A 117 2.27 -5.98 9.47
CA VAL A 117 3.29 -7.02 9.29
C VAL A 117 3.40 -7.38 7.81
N ILE A 118 4.62 -7.45 7.31
CA ILE A 118 4.93 -7.81 5.92
C ILE A 118 5.93 -8.98 5.97
N THR A 119 5.65 -10.02 5.19
CA THR A 119 6.60 -11.11 4.93
C THR A 119 7.46 -10.71 3.72
N LEU A 120 8.77 -10.81 3.87
CA LEU A 120 9.77 -10.47 2.85
C LEU A 120 10.32 -11.72 2.17
#